data_AF-A0A7J4EKA9-F1
#
_entry.id   AF-A0A7J4EKA9-F1
#
_cell.length_a   1.000
_cell.length_b   1.000
_cell.length_c   1.000
_cell.angle_alpha   90.00
_cell.angle_beta   90.00
_cell.angle_gamma   90.00
#
_symmetry.space_group_name_H-M   'P 1'
#
loop_
_entity.id
_entity.type
_entity.pdbx_description
1 polymer ?
#
loop_
_entity_poly.entity_id
_entity_poly.type
_entity_poly.pdbx_seq_one_letter_code
_entity_poly.pdbx_strand_id
1 'polypeptide(L)'
;MEYFAQRIRKLIYFGDKIKEGDIMPKLIHERLDKLLAEGEYYSSEEIDKTEFEYKVTGNLKMVLLVSKETVNFKVDETKTIAIEDVIVPPCNLILSSMYGIHPIGHISAIGSFRVPLSIIDEERRIDYAMFHAAMDGRVSKDEVVGAAIIVPVEPK
;
A
#
# COMPACT_ATOMS: atom_id res chain seq x y z
N MET A 1 4.56 14.71 -39.16
CA MET A 1 3.88 15.84 -38.48
C MET A 1 2.37 15.62 -38.33
N GLU A 2 1.67 14.97 -39.26
CA GLU A 2 0.21 14.73 -39.10
C GLU A 2 -0.18 13.47 -38.30
N TYR A 3 0.69 12.45 -38.22
CA TYR A 3 0.37 11.19 -37.52
C TYR A 3 0.50 11.28 -35.98
N PHE A 4 1.32 12.20 -35.47
CA PHE A 4 1.55 12.40 -34.03
C PHE A 4 0.48 13.30 -33.41
N ALA A 5 -0.02 14.27 -34.16
CA ALA A 5 -1.06 15.20 -33.71
C ALA A 5 -2.45 14.55 -33.59
N GLN A 6 -2.75 13.48 -34.34
CA GLN A 6 -4.00 12.73 -34.19
C GLN A 6 -4.01 11.82 -32.95
N ARG A 7 -2.84 11.36 -32.47
CA ARG A 7 -2.73 10.49 -31.28
C ARG A 7 -2.86 11.27 -29.97
N ILE A 8 -2.53 12.56 -29.98
CA ILE A 8 -2.71 13.49 -28.85
C ILE A 8 -4.17 13.97 -28.72
N ARG A 9 -4.95 13.95 -29.81
CA ARG A 9 -6.36 14.40 -29.80
C ARG A 9 -7.37 13.41 -29.20
N LYS A 10 -6.93 12.24 -28.72
CA LYS A 10 -7.80 11.27 -28.03
C LYS A 10 -7.65 11.26 -26.51
N LEU A 11 -6.86 12.17 -25.95
CA LEU A 11 -6.68 12.36 -24.50
C LEU A 11 -7.29 13.66 -23.95
N ILE A 12 -8.16 14.29 -24.74
CA ILE A 12 -9.00 15.40 -24.30
C ILE A 12 -10.43 14.87 -24.34
N TYR A 13 -11.16 15.06 -23.24
CA TYR A 13 -12.51 14.60 -22.92
C TYR A 13 -12.61 13.26 -22.18
N PHE A 14 -12.83 13.33 -20.86
CA PHE A 14 -14.19 13.12 -20.34
C PHE A 14 -14.54 14.27 -19.40
N GLY A 15 -15.41 15.16 -19.90
CA GLY A 15 -16.07 16.20 -19.14
C GLY A 15 -17.34 15.67 -18.48
N ASP A 16 -17.21 14.63 -17.67
CA ASP A 16 -18.26 14.29 -16.71
C ASP A 16 -17.85 14.89 -15.37
N LYS A 17 -18.67 15.84 -14.90
CA LYS A 17 -18.55 16.36 -13.53
C LYS A 17 -18.61 15.16 -12.59
N ILE A 18 -17.52 14.89 -11.87
CA ILE A 18 -17.55 14.07 -10.67
C ILE A 18 -18.71 14.60 -9.84
N LYS A 19 -19.75 13.79 -9.66
CA LYS A 19 -20.90 14.20 -8.87
C LYS A 19 -20.48 14.11 -7.41
N GLU A 20 -20.92 15.07 -6.62
CA GLU A 20 -20.80 15.01 -5.17
C GLU A 20 -21.48 13.70 -4.69
N GLY A 21 -20.68 12.76 -4.17
CA GLY A 21 -21.10 11.39 -3.85
C GLY A 21 -20.48 10.27 -4.69
N ASP A 22 -19.71 10.59 -5.74
CA ASP A 22 -18.92 9.59 -6.47
C ASP A 22 -17.67 9.20 -5.66
N ILE A 23 -17.60 7.94 -5.25
CA ILE A 23 -16.51 7.40 -4.42
C ILE A 23 -15.32 7.08 -5.35
N MET A 24 -14.30 7.94 -5.30
CA MET A 24 -13.29 8.12 -6.34
C MET A 24 -12.22 7.04 -6.59
N PRO A 25 -11.99 6.01 -5.75
CA PRO A 25 -10.79 5.20 -5.98
C PRO A 25 -10.97 4.04 -6.98
N LYS A 26 -12.12 3.85 -7.64
CA LYS A 26 -12.24 2.88 -8.76
C LYS A 26 -11.59 3.34 -10.08
N LEU A 27 -11.85 4.57 -10.51
CA LEU A 27 -11.38 5.06 -11.82
C LEU A 27 -9.85 5.25 -11.89
N ILE A 28 -9.23 5.67 -10.78
CA ILE A 28 -7.77 5.84 -10.69
C ILE A 28 -7.07 4.47 -10.75
N HIS A 29 -7.63 3.44 -10.11
CA HIS A 29 -7.06 2.09 -10.08
C HIS A 29 -7.20 1.35 -11.41
N GLU A 30 -8.38 1.36 -12.05
CA GLU A 30 -8.57 0.74 -13.37
C GLU A 30 -7.59 1.32 -14.41
N ARG A 31 -7.25 2.60 -14.26
CA ARG A 31 -6.27 3.27 -15.12
C ARG A 31 -4.82 2.90 -14.76
N LEU A 32 -4.47 2.86 -13.47
CA LEU A 32 -3.16 2.42 -12.99
C LEU A 32 -2.87 0.98 -13.40
N ASP A 33 -3.81 0.06 -13.20
CA ASP A 33 -3.66 -1.36 -13.54
C ASP A 33 -3.43 -1.56 -15.04
N LYS A 34 -4.16 -0.83 -15.88
CA LYS A 34 -3.98 -0.89 -17.33
C LYS A 34 -2.62 -0.34 -17.77
N LEU A 35 -2.16 0.76 -17.16
CA LEU A 35 -0.91 1.41 -17.55
C LEU A 35 0.34 0.68 -17.03
N LEU A 36 0.28 0.12 -15.83
CA LEU A 36 1.32 -0.78 -15.33
C LEU A 36 1.46 -2.02 -16.22
N ALA A 37 0.34 -2.55 -16.75
CA ALA A 37 0.37 -3.63 -17.73
C ALA A 37 0.97 -3.22 -19.08
N GLU A 38 0.95 -1.93 -19.41
CA GLU A 38 1.49 -1.36 -20.66
C GLU A 38 2.94 -0.82 -20.48
N GLY A 39 3.47 -0.77 -19.25
CA GLY A 39 4.86 -0.38 -18.96
C GLY A 39 5.13 1.13 -18.97
N GLU A 40 4.08 1.95 -18.92
CA GLU A 40 4.20 3.41 -18.93
C GLU A 40 4.22 3.97 -17.49
N TYR A 41 5.15 4.89 -17.22
CA TYR A 41 5.25 5.63 -15.96
C TYR A 41 4.70 7.04 -16.13
N TYR A 42 3.98 7.54 -15.12
CA TYR A 42 3.51 8.92 -15.09
C TYR A 42 4.63 9.93 -14.82
N SER A 43 4.59 11.07 -15.50
CA SER A 43 5.23 12.30 -15.00
C SER A 43 4.35 12.91 -13.90
N SER A 44 4.95 13.53 -12.87
CA SER A 44 4.20 14.20 -11.79
C SER A 44 3.29 15.33 -12.27
N GLU A 45 3.43 15.76 -13.52
CA GLU A 45 2.62 16.79 -14.18
C GLU A 45 1.31 16.22 -14.76
N GLU A 46 1.23 14.91 -14.93
CA GLU A 46 0.09 14.19 -15.53
C GLU A 46 -0.87 13.60 -14.48
N ILE A 47 -0.50 13.71 -13.20
CA ILE A 47 -1.31 13.22 -12.08
C ILE A 47 -2.20 14.36 -11.60
N ASP A 48 -3.51 14.20 -11.72
CA ASP A 48 -4.47 15.06 -11.05
C ASP A 48 -4.23 15.02 -9.54
N LYS A 49 -3.83 16.16 -8.97
CA LYS A 49 -3.54 16.29 -7.53
C LYS A 49 -4.85 16.50 -6.79
N THR A 50 -5.67 15.47 -6.76
CA THR A 50 -6.85 15.45 -5.91
C THR A 50 -6.41 15.27 -4.46
N GLU A 51 -6.73 16.25 -3.62
CA GLU A 51 -6.51 16.16 -2.17
C GLU A 51 -7.68 15.41 -1.53
N PHE A 52 -7.38 14.47 -0.64
CA PHE A 52 -8.38 13.73 0.13
C PHE A 52 -8.20 14.03 1.61
N GLU A 53 -9.24 14.57 2.24
CA GLU A 53 -9.26 14.84 3.66
C GLU A 53 -10.03 13.76 4.40
N TYR A 54 -9.41 13.21 5.44
CA TYR A 54 -10.02 12.23 6.33
C TYR A 54 -9.91 12.71 7.77
N LYS A 55 -10.95 12.43 8.57
CA LYS A 55 -10.97 12.63 10.01
C LYS A 55 -10.78 11.29 10.72
N VAL A 56 -9.96 11.26 11.76
CA VAL A 56 -9.80 10.08 12.64
C VAL A 56 -11.00 9.97 13.57
N THR A 57 -11.65 8.80 13.61
CA THR A 57 -12.97 8.64 14.26
C THR A 57 -12.97 7.75 15.49
N GLY A 58 -11.85 7.10 15.83
CA GLY A 58 -11.81 6.12 16.91
C GLY A 58 -10.42 5.83 17.45
N ASN A 59 -10.32 4.74 18.21
CA ASN A 59 -9.07 4.29 18.80
C ASN A 59 -8.15 3.69 17.75
N LEU A 60 -6.87 4.04 17.84
CA LEU A 60 -5.83 3.42 17.04
C LEU A 60 -5.57 2.02 17.58
N LYS A 61 -5.42 1.04 16.69
CA LYS A 61 -5.07 -0.33 17.05
C LYS A 61 -3.65 -0.64 16.57
N MET A 62 -2.76 -0.95 17.49
CA MET A 62 -1.44 -1.48 17.17
C MET A 62 -1.52 -3.00 17.09
N VAL A 63 -1.11 -3.56 15.96
CA VAL A 63 -1.09 -5.00 15.68
C VAL A 63 0.35 -5.43 15.45
N LEU A 64 0.79 -6.44 16.19
CA LEU A 64 2.11 -7.04 15.99
C LEU A 64 2.11 -7.89 14.73
N LEU A 65 3.20 -7.82 13.97
CA LEU A 65 3.41 -8.63 12.78
C LEU A 65 4.29 -9.82 13.18
N VAL A 66 3.71 -11.01 13.14
CA VAL A 66 4.34 -12.26 13.59
C VAL A 66 4.76 -13.08 12.38
N SER A 67 6.01 -13.55 12.34
CA SER A 67 6.52 -14.35 11.23
C SER A 67 5.89 -15.74 11.15
N LYS A 68 5.47 -16.18 9.96
CA LYS A 68 4.99 -17.56 9.69
C LYS A 68 6.11 -18.50 9.25
N GLU A 69 7.32 -17.99 9.06
CA GLU A 69 8.44 -18.74 8.53
C GLU A 69 9.76 -18.39 9.20
N THR A 70 10.79 -19.19 8.94
CA THR A 70 12.16 -18.91 9.38
C THR A 70 12.99 -18.48 8.19
N VAL A 71 13.54 -17.28 8.24
CA VAL A 71 14.33 -16.68 7.16
C VAL A 71 15.68 -16.25 7.72
N ASN A 72 16.75 -16.72 7.08
CA ASN A 72 18.11 -16.27 7.37
C ASN A 72 18.42 -15.03 6.55
N PHE A 73 19.11 -14.08 7.18
CA PHE A 73 19.52 -12.81 6.58
C PHE A 73 21.03 -12.64 6.66
N LYS A 74 21.57 -12.00 5.63
CA LYS A 74 22.85 -11.31 5.71
C LYS A 74 22.65 -9.83 5.98
N VAL A 75 23.67 -9.18 6.53
CA VAL A 75 23.70 -7.72 6.66
C VAL A 75 23.39 -7.06 5.31
N ASP A 76 22.59 -5.99 5.37
CA ASP A 76 22.08 -5.20 4.25
C ASP A 76 21.15 -5.95 3.28
N GLU A 77 20.73 -7.17 3.64
CA GLU A 77 19.80 -7.94 2.84
C GLU A 77 18.35 -7.53 3.11
N THR A 78 17.58 -7.35 2.04
CA THR A 78 16.13 -7.14 2.11
C THR A 78 15.43 -8.37 1.55
N LYS A 79 14.54 -8.98 2.35
CA LYS A 79 13.68 -10.09 1.91
C LYS A 79 12.25 -9.84 2.37
N THR A 80 11.33 -10.48 1.66
CA THR A 80 9.95 -10.59 2.15
C THR A 80 9.84 -11.74 3.14
N ILE A 81 9.07 -11.52 4.20
CA ILE A 81 8.72 -12.51 5.22
C ILE A 81 7.20 -12.66 5.20
N ALA A 82 6.71 -13.90 5.09
CA ALA A 82 5.31 -14.23 5.31
C ALA A 82 4.94 -14.01 6.78
N ILE A 83 3.85 -13.30 7.02
CA ILE A 83 3.39 -12.99 8.38
C ILE A 83 1.99 -13.55 8.64
N GLU A 84 1.61 -13.65 9.91
CA GLU A 84 0.23 -13.89 10.31
C GLU A 84 -0.72 -12.87 9.67
N ASP A 85 -1.87 -13.36 9.22
CA ASP A 85 -2.82 -12.53 8.48
C ASP A 85 -3.37 -11.43 9.40
N VAL A 86 -3.17 -10.17 9.02
CA VAL A 86 -3.82 -9.03 9.65
C VAL A 86 -4.97 -8.57 8.76
N ILE A 87 -6.20 -8.70 9.26
CA ILE A 87 -7.40 -8.21 8.60
C ILE A 87 -7.60 -6.74 8.96
N VAL A 88 -7.69 -5.90 7.95
CA VAL A 88 -7.90 -4.45 8.05
C VAL A 88 -9.31 -4.15 7.56
N PRO A 89 -10.21 -3.69 8.44
CA PRO A 89 -11.58 -3.36 8.03
C PRO A 89 -11.62 -2.19 7.04
N PRO A 90 -12.74 -2.03 6.31
CA PRO A 90 -13.06 -0.80 5.58
C PRO A 90 -12.86 0.47 6.42
N CYS A 91 -12.61 1.59 5.78
CA CYS A 91 -12.44 2.91 6.38
C CYS A 91 -11.34 2.97 7.45
N ASN A 92 -10.25 2.24 7.25
CA ASN A 92 -9.07 2.27 8.12
C ASN A 92 -7.79 2.56 7.33
N LEU A 93 -6.98 3.51 7.78
CA LEU A 93 -5.62 3.68 7.28
C LEU A 93 -4.67 2.67 7.94
N ILE A 94 -3.67 2.24 7.17
CA ILE A 94 -2.61 1.35 7.64
C ILE A 94 -1.33 2.18 7.68
N LEU A 95 -0.70 2.25 8.85
CA LEU A 95 0.63 2.84 9.02
C LEU A 95 1.59 1.76 9.48
N SER A 96 2.70 1.58 8.76
CA SER A 96 3.79 0.75 9.25
C SER A 96 4.45 1.43 10.45
N SER A 97 4.58 0.72 11.56
CA SER A 97 5.30 1.22 12.74
C SER A 97 6.80 1.20 12.45
N MET A 98 7.42 2.37 12.46
CA MET A 98 8.87 2.54 12.24
C MET A 98 9.70 2.30 13.50
N TYR A 99 9.10 1.78 14.58
CA TYR A 99 9.85 1.35 15.75
C TYR A 99 10.57 0.04 15.46
N GLY A 100 11.89 0.04 15.65
CA GLY A 100 12.72 -1.17 15.53
C GLY A 100 12.35 -2.18 16.62
N ILE A 101 11.56 -3.19 16.25
CA ILE A 101 11.09 -4.24 17.17
C ILE A 101 12.03 -5.44 17.16
N HIS A 102 12.52 -5.84 15.98
CA HIS A 102 13.35 -7.03 15.84
C HIS A 102 14.84 -6.69 15.99
N PRO A 103 15.65 -7.46 16.75
CA PRO A 103 17.04 -7.10 17.02
C PRO A 103 17.94 -6.95 15.79
N ILE A 104 17.65 -7.70 14.72
CA ILE A 104 18.54 -7.76 13.55
C ILE A 104 18.18 -6.78 12.43
N GLY A 105 17.07 -6.04 12.55
CA GLY A 105 16.57 -5.23 11.42
C GLY A 105 15.17 -4.65 11.65
N HIS A 106 14.56 -4.16 10.58
CA HIS A 106 13.26 -3.51 10.64
C HIS A 106 12.43 -3.77 9.38
N ILE A 107 11.11 -3.57 9.51
CA ILE A 107 10.20 -3.59 8.36
C ILE A 107 10.32 -2.30 7.56
N SER A 108 10.38 -2.42 6.24
CA SER A 108 10.37 -1.27 5.31
C SER A 108 9.03 -1.10 4.60
N ALA A 109 8.27 -2.18 4.42
CA ALA A 109 6.93 -2.16 3.85
C ALA A 109 6.10 -3.34 4.36
N ILE A 110 4.78 -3.19 4.27
CA ILE A 110 3.79 -4.23 4.58
C ILE A 110 2.72 -4.23 3.48
N GLY A 111 2.19 -5.40 3.16
CA GLY A 111 1.18 -5.52 2.12
C GLY A 111 0.54 -6.89 2.03
N SER A 112 -0.17 -7.13 0.92
CA SER A 112 -0.74 -8.42 0.57
C SER A 112 -0.36 -8.81 -0.85
N PHE A 113 0.01 -10.09 -1.04
CA PHE A 113 0.28 -10.64 -2.38
C PHE A 113 -1.00 -11.03 -3.13
N ARG A 114 -2.15 -11.07 -2.44
CA ARG A 114 -3.37 -11.72 -2.93
C ARG A 114 -4.40 -10.76 -3.52
N VAL A 115 -4.25 -9.46 -3.34
CA VAL A 115 -5.23 -8.46 -3.79
C VAL A 115 -4.49 -7.15 -4.07
N PRO A 116 -4.82 -6.37 -5.13
CA PRO A 116 -4.46 -4.96 -5.13
C PRO A 116 -4.95 -4.34 -3.82
N LEU A 117 -4.16 -3.45 -3.21
CA LEU A 117 -4.59 -2.64 -2.07
C LEU A 117 -5.68 -1.69 -2.56
N SER A 118 -6.88 -2.24 -2.69
CA SER A 118 -8.11 -1.52 -3.00
C SER A 118 -8.26 -0.36 -2.02
N ILE A 119 -8.87 0.70 -2.53
CA ILE A 119 -9.80 1.61 -1.85
C ILE A 119 -9.92 1.39 -0.34
N ILE A 120 -9.70 2.45 0.44
CA ILE A 120 -9.87 2.43 1.91
C ILE A 120 -11.24 1.86 2.34
N ASP A 121 -12.26 1.94 1.50
CA ASP A 121 -13.65 1.47 1.71
C ASP A 121 -13.85 -0.05 1.64
N GLU A 122 -12.80 -0.83 1.36
CA GLU A 122 -12.88 -2.30 1.33
C GLU A 122 -12.03 -2.95 2.44
N GLU A 123 -12.44 -4.16 2.84
CA GLU A 123 -11.63 -4.99 3.72
C GLU A 123 -10.35 -5.39 3.01
N ARG A 124 -9.22 -5.22 3.70
CA ARG A 124 -7.89 -5.56 3.20
C ARG A 124 -7.22 -6.56 4.10
N ARG A 125 -6.24 -7.24 3.53
CA ARG A 125 -5.37 -8.19 4.22
C ARG A 125 -3.94 -7.69 4.15
N ILE A 126 -3.18 -7.94 5.21
CA ILE A 126 -1.72 -7.86 5.21
C ILE A 126 -1.22 -9.28 5.50
N ASP A 127 -0.45 -9.86 4.58
CA ASP A 127 0.08 -11.23 4.69
C ASP A 127 1.59 -11.33 4.48
N TYR A 128 2.26 -10.21 4.20
CA TYR A 128 3.71 -10.13 4.17
C TYR A 128 4.27 -8.82 4.74
N ALA A 129 5.53 -8.89 5.15
CA ALA A 129 6.36 -7.72 5.46
C ALA A 129 7.68 -7.78 4.67
N MET A 130 8.10 -6.66 4.09
CA MET A 130 9.47 -6.51 3.61
C MET A 130 10.35 -6.13 4.79
N PHE A 131 11.38 -6.92 5.04
CA PHE A 131 12.29 -6.78 6.16
C PHE A 131 13.70 -6.51 5.66
N HIS A 132 14.33 -5.48 6.21
CA HIS A 132 15.71 -5.11 5.93
C HIS A 132 16.58 -5.42 7.15
N ALA A 133 17.59 -6.26 6.96
CA ALA A 133 18.50 -6.68 8.03
C ALA A 133 19.70 -5.73 8.15
N ALA A 134 19.90 -5.17 9.34
CA ALA A 134 21.06 -4.34 9.67
C ALA A 134 22.26 -5.18 10.17
N MET A 135 22.08 -6.48 10.38
CA MET A 135 23.13 -7.41 10.79
C MET A 135 22.80 -8.84 10.34
N ASP A 136 23.83 -9.69 10.26
CA ASP A 136 23.65 -11.12 10.05
C ASP A 136 22.78 -11.73 11.14
N GLY A 137 21.81 -12.57 10.75
CA GLY A 137 20.93 -13.20 11.71
C GLY A 137 19.80 -13.99 11.09
N ARG A 138 18.78 -14.27 11.90
CA ARG A 138 17.57 -14.96 11.47
C ARG A 138 16.35 -14.31 12.10
N VAL A 139 15.26 -14.31 11.35
CA VAL A 139 13.91 -14.22 11.90
C VAL A 139 13.40 -15.65 11.97
N SER A 140 12.98 -16.08 13.15
CA SER A 140 12.36 -17.39 13.36
C SER A 140 10.85 -17.31 13.14
N LYS A 141 10.24 -18.47 12.91
CA LYS A 141 8.78 -18.59 12.96
C LYS A 141 8.29 -18.17 14.37
N ASP A 142 7.14 -17.52 14.42
CA ASP A 142 6.44 -17.04 15.62
C ASP A 142 7.15 -15.85 16.32
N GLU A 143 8.22 -15.29 15.73
CA GLU A 143 8.86 -14.05 16.20
C GLU A 143 8.16 -12.80 15.66
N VAL A 144 8.14 -11.73 16.47
CA VAL A 144 7.60 -10.44 16.08
C VAL A 144 8.63 -9.69 15.24
N VAL A 145 8.28 -9.37 13.99
CA VAL A 145 9.15 -8.66 13.05
C VAL A 145 8.89 -7.16 13.02
N GLY A 146 7.71 -6.73 13.45
CA GLY A 146 7.29 -5.34 13.40
C GLY A 146 5.88 -5.12 13.95
N ALA A 147 5.31 -3.95 13.68
CA ALA A 147 3.94 -3.64 14.02
C ALA A 147 3.28 -2.79 12.92
N ALA A 148 1.95 -2.90 12.81
CA ALA A 148 1.12 -2.01 12.02
C ALA A 148 0.19 -1.24 12.95
N ILE A 149 -0.05 0.04 12.64
CA ILE A 149 -1.04 0.87 13.31
C ILE A 149 -2.22 1.01 12.35
N ILE A 150 -3.38 0.55 12.81
CA ILE A 150 -4.65 0.62 12.11
C ILE A 150 -5.42 1.80 12.67
N VAL A 151 -5.73 2.77 11.81
CA VAL A 151 -6.36 4.04 12.18
C VAL A 151 -7.73 4.15 11.54
N PRO A 152 -8.84 4.11 12.31
CA PRO A 152 -10.17 4.31 11.77
C PRO A 152 -10.36 5.75 11.31
N VAL A 153 -10.87 5.93 10.10
CA VAL A 153 -11.08 7.24 9.50
C VAL A 153 -12.43 7.36 8.81
N GLU A 154 -12.90 8.59 8.62
CA GLU A 154 -14.05 8.94 7.79
C GLU A 154 -13.66 10.07 6.81
N PRO A 155 -14.21 10.11 5.59
CA PRO A 155 -14.09 11.29 4.73
C PRO A 155 -14.61 12.54 5.45
N LYS A 156 -13.92 13.66 5.29
CA LYS A 156 -14.31 14.95 5.89
C LYS A 156 -15.30 15.72 5.02
#